data_AF-A0A8J5UMB2-F1
#
_entry.id   AF-A0A8J5UMB2-F1
#
_cell.length_a   1.000
_cell.length_b   1.000
_cell.length_c   1.000
_cell.angle_alpha   90.00
_cell.angle_beta   90.00
_cell.angle_gamma   90.00
#
_symmetry.space_group_name_H-M   'P 1'
#
loop_
_entity.id
_entity.type
_entity.pdbx_description
1 polymer ?
#
loop_
_entity_poly.entity_id
_entity_poly.type
_entity_poly.pdbx_seq_one_letter_code
_entity_poly.pdbx_strand_id
1 'polypeptide(L)'
;MSSYLDNLSINNYTHAELYELWETSVEELTLIYYNYLSYRKQQLAVLYKLQFTVKSSRRLEYQWLQLRNRLINLNVELWEYRKIVNIIMYTMKCKRYINSIELRQLNCRLVQEINHVESIILIEDESDDQEEANGYSSYNNNKEMDDDLFDIQSIHKYPSLTKRIMKLETSLIMKYRYVKKV
;
A
#
# COMPACT_ATOMS: atom_id res chain seq x y z
N MET A 1 -16.10 -12.23 -23.69
CA MET A 1 -15.46 -11.39 -22.65
C MET A 1 -16.43 -10.32 -22.16
N SER A 2 -17.58 -10.69 -21.58
CA SER A 2 -18.59 -9.73 -21.11
C SER A 2 -19.44 -10.38 -20.03
N SER A 3 -18.98 -10.31 -18.78
CA SER A 3 -19.78 -10.75 -17.62
C SER A 3 -19.43 -10.05 -16.31
N TYR A 4 -18.39 -9.19 -16.29
CA TYR A 4 -18.03 -8.38 -15.12
C TYR A 4 -18.49 -6.92 -15.24
N LEU A 5 -18.72 -6.42 -16.48
CA LEU A 5 -19.27 -5.08 -16.71
C LEU A 5 -20.78 -5.00 -16.41
N ASP A 6 -21.49 -6.11 -16.48
CA ASP A 6 -22.93 -6.17 -16.16
C ASP A 6 -23.22 -6.08 -14.64
N ASN A 7 -22.21 -6.34 -13.79
CA ASN A 7 -22.37 -6.32 -12.33
C ASN A 7 -22.11 -4.95 -11.68
N LEU A 8 -21.57 -3.98 -12.43
CA LEU A 8 -21.51 -2.58 -12.01
C LEU A 8 -22.62 -1.86 -12.76
N SER A 9 -23.71 -1.52 -12.06
CA SER A 9 -24.87 -0.73 -12.54
C SER A 9 -24.51 0.70 -13.01
N ILE A 10 -23.25 0.97 -13.34
CA ILE A 10 -22.72 2.29 -13.72
C ILE A 10 -23.09 2.69 -15.15
N ASN A 11 -23.63 1.76 -15.94
CA ASN A 11 -24.06 2.01 -17.32
C ASN A 11 -25.19 3.04 -17.43
N ASN A 12 -25.90 3.33 -16.33
CA ASN A 12 -26.95 4.35 -16.31
C ASN A 12 -26.50 5.69 -15.71
N TYR A 13 -25.26 5.78 -15.22
CA TYR A 13 -24.79 6.96 -14.52
C TYR A 13 -24.51 8.11 -15.50
N THR A 14 -24.82 9.33 -15.06
CA THR A 14 -24.48 10.59 -15.72
C THR A 14 -22.98 10.86 -15.65
N HIS A 15 -22.53 11.88 -16.39
CA HIS A 15 -21.13 12.30 -16.33
C HIS A 15 -20.70 12.71 -14.93
N ALA A 16 -21.53 13.51 -14.24
CA ALA A 16 -21.22 14.00 -12.89
C ALA A 16 -21.10 12.86 -11.87
N GLU A 17 -22.03 11.90 -11.89
CA GLU A 17 -22.01 10.74 -10.98
C GLU A 17 -20.80 9.84 -11.24
N LEU A 18 -20.42 9.63 -12.51
CA LEU A 18 -19.21 8.88 -12.83
C LEU A 18 -17.95 9.62 -12.36
N TYR A 19 -17.93 10.95 -12.47
CA TYR A 19 -16.79 11.77 -12.05
C TYR A 19 -16.62 11.75 -10.54
N GLU A 20 -17.71 11.93 -9.80
CA GLU A 20 -17.73 11.77 -8.35
C GLU A 20 -17.26 10.38 -7.92
N LEU A 21 -17.78 9.32 -8.56
CA LEU A 21 -17.36 7.95 -8.30
C LEU A 21 -15.87 7.74 -8.60
N TRP A 22 -15.33 8.39 -9.63
CA TRP A 22 -13.91 8.37 -9.95
C TRP A 22 -13.08 9.01 -8.83
N GLU A 23 -13.43 10.23 -8.39
CA GLU A 23 -12.73 10.93 -7.30
C GLU A 23 -12.72 10.08 -6.02
N THR A 24 -13.88 9.61 -5.55
CA THR A 24 -13.97 8.77 -4.34
C THR A 24 -13.18 7.47 -4.48
N SER A 25 -13.22 6.83 -5.66
CA SER A 25 -12.44 5.61 -5.89
C SER A 25 -10.93 5.86 -5.91
N VAL A 26 -10.50 7.04 -6.35
CA VAL A 26 -9.09 7.46 -6.31
C VAL A 26 -8.66 7.72 -4.86
N GLU A 27 -9.48 8.41 -4.05
CA GLU A 27 -9.22 8.65 -2.62
C GLU A 27 -9.12 7.34 -1.82
N GLU A 28 -10.03 6.40 -2.04
CA GLU A 28 -9.96 5.08 -1.40
C GLU A 28 -8.71 4.31 -1.84
N LEU A 29 -8.39 4.34 -3.14
CA LEU A 29 -7.19 3.69 -3.67
C LEU A 29 -5.91 4.27 -3.06
N THR A 30 -5.82 5.59 -2.91
CA THR A 30 -4.64 6.26 -2.32
C THR A 30 -4.51 5.96 -0.84
N LEU A 31 -5.63 5.94 -0.09
CA LEU A 31 -5.65 5.56 1.32
C LEU A 31 -5.21 4.10 1.53
N ILE A 32 -5.74 3.16 0.74
CA ILE A 32 -5.34 1.75 0.80
C ILE A 32 -3.85 1.62 0.45
N TYR A 33 -3.36 2.41 -0.51
CA TYR A 33 -1.95 2.39 -0.90
C TYR A 33 -1.04 2.94 0.21
N TYR A 34 -1.42 4.04 0.86
CA TYR A 34 -0.72 4.58 2.03
C TYR A 34 -0.61 3.51 3.12
N ASN A 35 -1.73 2.87 3.47
CA ASN A 35 -1.76 1.81 4.47
C ASN A 35 -0.87 0.62 4.05
N TYR A 36 -0.92 0.21 2.78
CA TYR A 36 -0.07 -0.85 2.27
C TYR A 36 1.42 -0.53 2.42
N LEU A 37 1.85 0.69 2.07
CA LEU A 37 3.24 1.12 2.21
C LEU A 37 3.66 1.19 3.68
N SER A 38 2.82 1.76 4.56
CA SER A 38 3.08 1.81 6.00
C SER A 38 3.24 0.41 6.62
N TYR A 39 2.36 -0.54 6.29
CA TYR A 39 2.52 -1.92 6.74
C TYR A 39 3.74 -2.62 6.13
N ARG A 40 4.12 -2.28 4.90
CA ARG A 40 5.33 -2.82 4.27
C ARG A 40 6.59 -2.31 4.98
N LYS A 41 6.61 -1.03 5.37
CA LYS A 41 7.65 -0.41 6.20
C LYS A 41 7.81 -1.15 7.53
N GLN A 42 6.71 -1.36 8.25
CA GLN A 42 6.70 -2.13 9.50
C GLN A 42 7.16 -3.58 9.30
N GLN A 43 6.75 -4.24 8.22
CA GLN A 43 7.17 -5.61 7.91
C GLN A 43 8.68 -5.70 7.69
N LEU A 44 9.26 -4.73 6.98
CA LEU A 44 10.70 -4.64 6.79
C LEU A 44 11.41 -4.44 8.13
N ALA A 45 10.96 -3.52 8.98
CA ALA A 45 11.53 -3.29 10.31
C ALA A 45 11.54 -4.58 11.16
N VAL A 46 10.47 -5.39 11.13
CA VAL A 46 10.43 -6.68 11.83
C VAL A 46 11.41 -7.69 11.22
N LEU A 47 11.56 -7.74 9.90
CA LEU A 47 12.57 -8.58 9.25
C LEU A 47 13.99 -8.18 9.66
N TYR A 48 14.27 -6.89 9.79
CA TYR A 48 15.55 -6.39 10.30
C TYR A 48 15.79 -6.83 11.74
N LYS A 49 14.82 -6.61 12.62
CA LYS A 49 14.89 -7.07 14.02
C LYS A 49 15.16 -8.58 14.07
N LEU A 50 14.47 -9.39 13.27
CA LEU A 50 14.72 -10.84 13.17
C LEU A 50 16.13 -11.16 12.68
N GLN A 51 16.65 -10.45 11.68
CA GLN A 51 17.97 -10.69 11.10
C GLN A 51 19.12 -10.43 12.09
N PHE A 52 18.94 -9.49 13.02
CA PHE A 52 19.93 -9.15 14.03
C PHE A 52 19.68 -9.81 15.39
N THR A 53 18.54 -10.49 15.59
CA THR A 53 18.29 -11.24 16.82
C THR A 53 19.08 -12.55 16.81
N VAL A 54 19.95 -12.75 17.80
CA VAL A 54 20.85 -13.92 17.91
C VAL A 54 20.08 -15.25 18.10
N LYS A 55 18.86 -15.21 18.65
CA LYS A 55 17.99 -16.38 18.86
C LYS A 55 16.68 -16.21 18.08
N SER A 56 16.13 -17.31 17.57
CA SER A 56 14.82 -17.28 16.89
C SER A 56 13.74 -16.73 17.84
N SER A 57 13.10 -15.62 17.47
CA SER A 57 12.02 -15.01 18.25
C SER A 57 10.67 -15.37 17.65
N ARG A 58 9.96 -16.32 18.28
CA ARG A 58 8.59 -16.70 17.88
C ARG A 58 7.64 -15.50 17.88
N ARG A 59 7.84 -14.54 18.79
CA ARG A 59 7.07 -13.29 18.87
C ARG A 59 7.24 -12.45 17.61
N LEU A 60 8.48 -12.22 17.17
CA LEU A 60 8.76 -11.44 15.96
C LEU A 60 8.31 -12.17 14.68
N GLU A 61 8.47 -13.49 14.61
CA GLU A 61 7.94 -14.29 13.49
C GLU A 61 6.41 -14.18 13.39
N TYR A 62 5.71 -14.23 14.53
CA TYR A 62 4.26 -14.08 14.58
C TYR A 62 3.81 -12.67 14.20
N GLN A 63 4.50 -11.63 14.70
CA GLN A 63 4.25 -10.25 14.30
C GLN A 63 4.46 -10.05 12.79
N TRP A 64 5.55 -10.59 12.24
CA TRP A 64 5.80 -10.57 10.80
C TRP A 64 4.68 -11.25 10.02
N LEU A 65 4.16 -12.38 10.53
CA LEU A 65 3.06 -13.11 9.90
C LEU A 65 1.75 -12.31 9.91
N GLN A 66 1.42 -11.63 11.02
CA GLN A 66 0.26 -10.76 11.09
C GLN A 66 0.34 -9.63 10.06
N LEU A 67 1.50 -8.97 9.96
CA LEU A 67 1.76 -7.95 8.94
C LEU A 67 1.65 -8.52 7.53
N ARG A 68 2.17 -9.74 7.29
CA ARG A 68 2.07 -10.41 5.99
C ARG A 68 0.63 -10.65 5.58
N ASN A 69 -0.23 -11.10 6.49
CA ASN A 69 -1.64 -11.34 6.19
C ASN A 69 -2.38 -10.03 5.87
N ARG A 70 -2.11 -8.96 6.62
CA ARG A 70 -2.67 -7.62 6.34
C ARG A 70 -2.24 -7.13 4.95
N LEU A 71 -0.97 -7.26 4.61
CA LEU A 71 -0.44 -6.86 3.30
C LEU A 71 -1.05 -7.66 2.15
N ILE A 72 -1.34 -8.95 2.35
CA ILE A 72 -2.04 -9.77 1.32
C ILE A 72 -3.44 -9.22 1.09
N ASN A 73 -4.20 -8.92 2.14
CA ASN A 73 -5.55 -8.37 2.03
C ASN A 73 -5.54 -6.99 1.36
N LEU A 74 -4.68 -6.08 1.82
CA LEU A 74 -4.51 -4.76 1.22
C LEU A 74 -4.10 -4.83 -0.26
N ASN A 75 -3.24 -5.78 -0.63
CA ASN A 75 -2.88 -5.97 -2.03
C ASN A 75 -4.07 -6.43 -2.89
N VAL A 76 -4.96 -7.27 -2.35
CA VAL A 76 -6.21 -7.64 -3.04
C VAL A 76 -7.11 -6.41 -3.20
N GLU A 77 -7.29 -5.63 -2.15
CA GLU A 77 -8.09 -4.39 -2.18
C GLU A 77 -7.54 -3.38 -3.20
N LEU A 78 -6.21 -3.17 -3.24
CA LEU A 78 -5.55 -2.33 -4.25
C LEU A 78 -5.88 -2.79 -5.67
N TRP A 79 -5.87 -4.10 -5.92
CA TRP A 79 -6.22 -4.64 -7.24
C TRP A 79 -7.68 -4.39 -7.60
N GLU A 80 -8.60 -4.52 -6.64
CA GLU A 80 -10.01 -4.25 -6.88
C GLU A 80 -10.27 -2.78 -7.16
N TYR A 81 -9.73 -1.86 -6.36
CA TYR A 81 -9.90 -0.42 -6.61
C TYR A 81 -9.25 0.05 -7.91
N ARG A 82 -8.09 -0.51 -8.30
CA ARG A 82 -7.50 -0.27 -9.63
C ARG A 82 -8.44 -0.69 -10.76
N LYS A 83 -9.14 -1.82 -10.62
CA LYS A 83 -10.14 -2.25 -11.62
C LYS A 83 -11.31 -1.27 -11.65
N ILE A 84 -11.84 -0.88 -10.49
CA ILE A 84 -12.96 0.06 -10.37
C ILE A 84 -12.63 1.38 -11.07
N VAL A 85 -11.50 2.00 -10.75
CA VAL A 85 -11.05 3.27 -11.36
C VAL A 85 -10.93 3.14 -12.88
N ASN A 86 -10.34 2.05 -13.37
CA ASN A 86 -10.22 1.78 -14.81
C ASN A 86 -11.58 1.58 -15.50
N ILE A 87 -12.51 0.88 -14.86
CA ILE A 87 -13.86 0.66 -15.37
C ILE A 87 -14.63 1.98 -15.46
N ILE A 88 -14.50 2.87 -14.46
CA ILE A 88 -15.15 4.18 -14.46
C ILE A 88 -14.62 5.03 -15.62
N MET A 89 -13.29 5.17 -15.74
CA MET A 89 -12.66 5.93 -16.83
C MET A 89 -13.03 5.37 -18.22
N TYR A 90 -13.04 4.05 -18.35
CA TYR A 90 -13.48 3.38 -19.58
C TYR A 90 -14.94 3.70 -19.90
N THR A 91 -15.81 3.66 -18.90
CA THR A 91 -17.25 3.97 -19.06
C THR A 91 -17.48 5.41 -19.50
N MET A 92 -16.81 6.37 -18.86
CA MET A 92 -16.85 7.78 -19.28
C MET A 92 -16.42 7.94 -20.74
N LYS A 93 -15.36 7.23 -21.15
CA LYS A 93 -14.84 7.26 -22.52
C LYS A 93 -15.82 6.66 -23.52
N CYS A 94 -16.39 5.50 -23.22
CA CYS A 94 -17.36 4.80 -24.08
C CYS A 94 -18.65 5.60 -24.25
N LYS A 95 -19.12 6.26 -23.19
CA LYS A 95 -20.27 7.17 -23.23
C LYS A 95 -19.97 8.52 -23.89
N ARG A 96 -18.72 8.75 -24.33
CA ARG A 96 -18.25 10.01 -24.94
C ARG A 96 -18.38 11.22 -24.01
N TYR A 97 -18.43 11.00 -22.70
CA TYR A 97 -18.39 12.08 -21.72
C TYR A 97 -17.00 12.72 -21.65
N ILE A 98 -15.97 11.90 -21.89
CA ILE A 98 -14.58 12.37 -21.98
C ILE A 98 -13.95 11.95 -23.31
N ASN A 99 -13.08 12.80 -23.83
CA ASN A 99 -12.23 12.55 -24.98
C ASN A 99 -10.90 11.88 -24.55
N SER A 100 -10.00 11.63 -25.50
CA SER A 100 -8.75 10.90 -25.22
C SER A 100 -7.73 11.73 -24.45
N ILE A 101 -7.81 13.06 -24.57
CA ILE A 101 -6.96 14.00 -23.83
C ILE A 101 -7.40 14.03 -22.37
N GLU A 102 -8.69 14.14 -22.11
CA GLU A 102 -9.28 14.12 -20.77
C GLU A 102 -9.01 12.78 -20.06
N LEU A 103 -9.14 11.64 -20.77
CA LEU A 103 -8.75 10.33 -20.23
C LEU A 103 -7.27 10.29 -19.82
N ARG A 104 -6.38 10.90 -20.60
CA ARG A 104 -4.96 10.99 -20.24
C ARG A 104 -4.76 11.87 -19.01
N GLN A 105 -5.46 13.00 -18.91
CA GLN A 105 -5.39 13.89 -17.75
C GLN A 105 -5.83 13.20 -16.46
N LEU A 106 -6.93 12.43 -16.48
CA LEU A 106 -7.39 11.64 -15.34
C LEU A 106 -6.33 10.61 -14.92
N ASN A 107 -5.73 9.89 -15.89
CA ASN A 107 -4.64 8.95 -15.58
C ASN A 107 -3.42 9.66 -15.00
N CYS A 108 -3.02 10.81 -15.55
CA CYS A 108 -1.91 11.61 -15.01
C CYS A 108 -2.20 12.03 -13.57
N ARG A 109 -3.41 12.47 -13.26
CA ARG A 109 -3.82 12.83 -11.89
C ARG A 109 -3.74 11.64 -10.95
N LEU A 110 -4.28 10.47 -11.33
CA LEU A 110 -4.16 9.24 -10.54
C LEU A 110 -2.69 8.91 -10.23
N VAL A 111 -1.81 9.01 -11.22
CA VAL A 111 -0.37 8.76 -11.02
C VAL A 111 0.26 9.79 -10.09
N GLN A 112 -0.13 11.07 -10.18
CA GLN A 112 0.34 12.11 -9.27
C GLN A 112 -0.05 11.82 -7.82
N GLU A 113 -1.29 11.41 -7.57
CA GLU A 113 -1.75 11.05 -6.22
C GLU A 113 -0.97 9.85 -5.66
N ILE A 114 -0.74 8.82 -6.48
CA ILE A 114 0.08 7.66 -6.08
C ILE A 114 1.51 8.09 -5.74
N ASN A 115 2.14 8.91 -6.59
CA ASN A 115 3.49 9.42 -6.34
C ASN A 115 3.54 10.32 -5.10
N HIS A 116 2.48 11.07 -4.82
CA HIS A 116 2.39 11.89 -3.62
C HIS A 116 2.39 11.03 -2.36
N VAL A 117 1.59 9.94 -2.34
CA VAL A 117 1.61 8.96 -1.24
C VAL A 117 3.00 8.37 -1.02
N GLU A 118 3.71 8.02 -2.09
CA GLU A 118 5.09 7.53 -1.99
C GLU A 118 6.02 8.58 -1.40
N SER A 119 5.88 9.85 -1.80
CA SER A 119 6.70 10.95 -1.28
C SER A 119 6.46 11.19 0.22
N ILE A 120 5.22 11.09 0.71
CA ILE A 120 4.91 11.24 2.14
C ILE A 120 5.63 10.18 2.96
N ILE A 121 5.53 8.91 2.54
CA ILE A 121 6.20 7.81 3.25
C ILE A 121 7.72 7.95 3.26
N LEU A 122 8.30 8.53 2.19
CA LEU A 122 9.74 8.82 2.11
C LEU A 122 10.16 10.02 2.97
N ILE A 123 9.32 11.05 3.10
CA ILE A 123 9.60 12.25 3.92
C ILE A 123 9.44 11.94 5.41
N GLU A 124 8.48 11.11 5.80
CA GLU A 124 8.36 10.59 7.17
C GLU A 124 9.64 9.83 7.63
N ASP A 125 10.52 9.40 6.72
CA ASP A 125 11.85 8.84 7.06
C ASP A 125 12.92 9.91 7.34
N GLU A 126 12.73 11.16 6.89
CA GLU A 126 13.71 12.25 7.05
C GLU A 126 13.35 13.21 8.19
N SER A 127 12.08 13.28 8.61
CA SER A 127 11.58 14.35 9.47
C SER A 127 11.47 14.05 10.97
N ASP A 128 11.80 12.86 11.46
CA ASP A 128 11.74 12.58 12.92
C ASP A 128 12.86 13.24 13.74
N ASP A 129 13.76 14.00 13.08
CA ASP A 129 14.70 14.92 13.73
C ASP A 129 14.15 16.36 13.88
N GLN A 130 12.91 16.66 13.47
CA GLN A 130 12.32 17.99 13.68
C GLN A 130 10.89 17.98 14.26
N GLU A 131 10.80 18.65 15.40
CA GLU A 131 9.66 18.82 16.30
C GLU A 131 8.32 19.22 15.67
N GLU A 132 7.26 18.84 16.40
CA GLU A 132 5.98 19.53 16.58
C GLU A 132 5.75 20.82 15.76
N ALA A 133 5.00 20.73 14.66
CA ALA A 133 4.02 21.75 14.28
C ALA A 133 3.16 21.25 13.12
N ASN A 134 1.87 21.00 13.43
CA ASN A 134 0.68 21.01 12.56
C ASN A 134 -0.12 19.70 12.55
N GLY A 135 -0.90 19.51 13.61
CA GLY A 135 -2.35 19.54 13.45
C GLY A 135 -3.03 18.47 12.60
N TYR A 136 -2.55 17.24 12.56
CA TYR A 136 -3.38 16.04 12.31
C TYR A 136 -2.88 14.87 13.18
N SER A 137 -2.96 15.04 14.50
CA SER A 137 -2.83 13.93 15.43
C SER A 137 -4.21 13.49 15.89
N SER A 138 -4.67 12.34 15.38
CA SER A 138 -5.51 11.40 16.13
C SER A 138 -5.75 10.18 15.28
N TYR A 139 -4.96 9.13 15.47
CA TYR A 139 -5.35 7.70 15.47
C TYR A 139 -4.07 6.86 15.62
N ASN A 140 -3.43 6.93 16.80
CA ASN A 140 -2.42 5.93 17.16
C ASN A 140 -2.38 5.71 18.67
N ASN A 141 -3.41 5.06 19.18
CA ASN A 141 -3.33 4.36 20.46
C ASN A 141 -2.58 3.04 20.22
N ASN A 142 -1.25 3.11 20.23
CA ASN A 142 -0.32 2.03 20.57
C ASN A 142 1.10 2.63 20.71
N LYS A 143 1.26 3.62 21.58
CA LYS A 143 2.58 4.06 22.08
C LYS A 143 3.10 2.99 23.05
N GLU A 144 3.75 1.97 22.51
CA GLU A 144 4.65 1.06 23.23
C GLU A 144 5.47 0.26 22.20
N MET A 145 6.24 0.98 21.37
CA MET A 145 7.42 0.41 20.73
C MET A 145 8.54 1.43 20.90
N ASP A 146 9.61 1.03 21.60
CA ASP A 146 10.89 1.72 21.54
C ASP A 146 11.26 1.94 20.07
N ASP A 147 11.23 3.21 19.68
CA ASP A 147 11.66 3.75 18.39
C ASP A 147 13.20 3.77 18.34
N ASP A 148 13.81 2.58 18.32
CA ASP A 148 15.10 2.44 17.64
C ASP A 148 14.83 2.61 16.13
N LEU A 149 14.82 3.88 15.73
CA LEU A 149 14.58 4.43 14.40
C LEU A 149 15.52 3.73 13.40
N PHE A 150 14.96 2.84 12.59
CA PHE A 150 15.72 2.15 11.54
C PHE A 150 15.58 2.93 10.24
N ASP A 151 16.66 3.61 9.83
CA ASP A 151 16.73 4.30 8.54
C ASP A 151 16.64 3.29 7.38
N ILE A 152 15.46 3.21 6.78
CA ILE A 152 15.15 2.33 5.66
C ILE A 152 15.85 2.80 4.36
N GLN A 153 16.21 4.08 4.25
CA GLN A 153 16.87 4.59 3.05
C GLN A 153 18.33 4.15 2.95
N SER A 154 19.03 3.98 4.08
CA SER A 154 20.40 3.45 4.09
C SER A 154 20.51 1.96 3.72
N ILE A 155 19.39 1.25 3.55
CA ILE A 155 19.36 -0.14 3.05
C ILE A 155 19.96 -0.25 1.64
N HIS A 156 19.74 0.75 0.79
CA HIS A 156 20.31 0.78 -0.56
C HIS A 156 21.83 0.87 -0.55
N LYS A 157 22.43 1.34 0.56
CA LYS A 157 23.89 1.39 0.75
C LYS A 157 24.50 0.02 1.10
N TYR A 158 23.68 -0.99 1.44
CA TYR A 158 24.15 -2.33 1.82
C TYR A 158 23.42 -3.46 1.07
N PRO A 159 23.79 -3.74 -0.19
CA PRO A 159 23.15 -4.78 -1.02
C PRO A 159 23.21 -6.19 -0.40
N SER A 160 24.26 -6.48 0.36
CA SER A 160 24.43 -7.79 1.02
C SER A 160 23.44 -7.99 2.16
N LEU A 161 23.07 -6.93 2.88
CA LEU A 161 22.05 -6.96 3.93
C LEU A 161 20.66 -7.16 3.31
N THR A 162 20.34 -6.43 2.25
CA THR A 162 19.10 -6.60 1.48
C THR A 162 18.91 -8.04 1.01
N LYS A 163 19.97 -8.67 0.47
CA LYS A 163 19.92 -10.09 0.07
C LYS A 163 19.62 -11.03 1.24
N ARG A 164 20.16 -10.77 2.43
CA ARG A 164 19.90 -11.60 3.63
C ARG A 164 18.45 -11.44 4.08
N ILE A 165 17.94 -10.22 4.11
CA ILE A 165 16.54 -9.93 4.44
C ILE A 165 15.59 -10.62 3.48
N MET A 166 15.84 -10.57 2.17
CA MET A 166 15.02 -11.29 1.18
C MET A 166 15.05 -12.81 1.37
N LYS A 167 16.22 -13.38 1.72
CA LYS A 167 16.34 -14.80 2.04
C LYS A 167 15.56 -15.17 3.30
N LEU A 168 15.64 -14.34 4.33
CA LEU A 168 14.87 -14.50 5.58
C LEU A 168 13.37 -14.46 5.31
N GLU A 169 12.91 -13.46 4.56
CA GLU A 169 11.51 -13.33 4.15
C GLU A 169 11.03 -14.58 3.40
N THR A 170 11.82 -15.07 2.44
CA THR A 170 11.52 -16.29 1.69
C THR A 170 11.41 -17.52 2.60
N SER A 171 12.32 -17.65 3.56
CA SER A 171 12.31 -18.74 4.55
C SER A 171 11.05 -18.71 5.42
N LEU A 172 10.65 -17.53 5.91
CA LEU A 172 9.44 -17.35 6.72
C LEU A 172 8.17 -17.67 5.92
N ILE A 173 8.10 -17.25 4.65
CA ILE A 173 7.01 -17.61 3.73
C ILE A 173 6.91 -19.12 3.57
N MET A 174 8.03 -19.81 3.34
CA MET A 174 8.04 -21.26 3.16
C MET A 174 7.61 -21.97 4.44
N LYS A 175 8.13 -21.56 5.60
CA LYS A 175 7.72 -22.08 6.91
C LYS A 175 6.20 -21.94 7.12
N TYR A 176 5.63 -20.78 6.81
CA TYR A 176 4.20 -20.56 6.89
C TYR A 176 3.40 -21.46 5.95
N ARG A 177 3.83 -21.62 4.69
CA ARG A 177 3.16 -22.51 3.73
C ARG A 177 3.15 -23.97 4.17
N TYR A 178 4.20 -24.45 4.83
CA TYR A 178 4.23 -25.78 5.41
C TYR A 178 3.23 -25.90 6.57
N VAL A 179 3.19 -24.93 7.49
CA VAL A 179 2.25 -24.93 8.61
C VAL A 179 0.78 -24.87 8.16
N LYS A 180 0.46 -24.14 7.08
CA LYS A 180 -0.91 -24.07 6.55
C LYS A 180 -1.39 -25.36 5.84
N LYS A 181 -0.45 -26.21 5.41
CA LYS A 181 -0.77 -27.47 4.71
C LYS A 181 -0.95 -28.66 5.65
N VAL A 182 -0.50 -28.55 6.90
CA VAL A 182 -0.74 -29.50 7.99
C VAL A 182 -2.04 -29.11 8.68
#